data_AF-A0A1J1IRM6-F1
#
_entry.id   AF-A0A1J1IRM6-F1
#
_cell.length_a   1.000
_cell.length_b   1.000
_cell.length_c   1.000
_cell.angle_alpha   90.00
_cell.angle_beta   90.00
_cell.angle_gamma   90.00
#
_symmetry.space_group_name_H-M   'P 1'
#
loop_
_entity.id
_entity.type
_entity.pdbx_description
1 polymer ?
#
loop_
_entity_poly.entity_id
_entity_poly.type
_entity_poly.pdbx_seq_one_letter_code
_entity_poly.pdbx_strand_id
1 'polypeptide(L)'
;MSSQSRIYNFFASTTGKQFSLYSTGFVALGAFAVKYFPHTFFSQNYREFVACYKDGIEKRVPDAIMKRFEIAQDILKLSDYEKNHMSPFMVTGFDTVHIGSLKVRFGALTGIPTNFSYTEPCEIDKANIMIRGKSIDWNSNGGKRLEQSLVLTEDEQIFALVREMIQLQDDKILLKSIYPTGAIALYYILSSGINTKFNLFIRPLSFRLSFYMIVGLFCFGIYSFLNDYTQVSADGNTDQRLAALGKGFIEAGVRFYAKLLNKNIAIRDLTNDDSEYTALGNESFIIRRKRLPLTLRKAFFDAKLKELNQVSADGNTDQRLAALGKGFIEAGVRFYAKLLNKNIAIRDLTNDDSEYTALGNESFIIRRKRLPLTLRKAFFDAKLKELNQVENENISGVHKNDKFNE
;
A
#
# COMPACT_ATOMS: atom_id res chain seq x y z
N MET A 1 5.13 -34.19 -40.36
CA MET A 1 4.70 -32.90 -39.76
C MET A 1 5.11 -32.89 -38.30
N SER A 2 6.03 -32.00 -37.92
CA SER A 2 6.51 -31.91 -36.53
C SER A 2 5.36 -31.56 -35.58
N SER A 3 5.38 -32.09 -34.35
CA SER A 3 4.35 -31.84 -33.32
C SER A 3 4.04 -30.34 -33.13
N GLN A 4 5.05 -29.48 -33.30
CA GLN A 4 4.91 -28.02 -33.21
C GLN A 4 3.97 -27.41 -34.27
N SER A 5 3.90 -27.96 -35.48
CA SER A 5 3.01 -27.40 -36.53
C SER A 5 1.53 -27.72 -36.27
N ARG A 6 1.24 -28.83 -35.59
CA ARG A 6 -0.13 -29.21 -35.21
C ARG A 6 -0.69 -28.30 -34.12
N ILE A 7 0.10 -28.03 -33.08
CA ILE A 7 -0.28 -27.12 -31.99
C ILE A 7 -0.51 -25.70 -32.52
N TYR A 8 0.37 -25.24 -33.42
CA TYR A 8 0.24 -23.94 -34.05
C TYR A 8 -1.07 -23.79 -34.85
N ASN A 9 -1.40 -24.78 -35.68
CA ASN A 9 -2.62 -24.76 -36.50
C ASN A 9 -3.89 -24.81 -35.63
N PHE A 10 -3.85 -25.50 -34.49
CA PHE A 10 -4.96 -25.52 -33.54
C PHE A 10 -5.24 -24.13 -32.98
N PHE A 11 -4.24 -23.42 -32.43
CA PHE A 11 -4.45 -22.08 -31.85
C PHE A 11 -4.82 -21.01 -32.89
N ALA A 12 -4.50 -21.22 -34.16
CA ALA A 12 -4.93 -20.34 -35.25
C ALA A 12 -6.41 -20.55 -35.63
N SER A 13 -6.97 -21.74 -35.37
CA SER A 13 -8.37 -22.09 -35.67
C SER A 13 -9.37 -21.35 -34.78
N THR A 14 -10.64 -21.29 -35.21
CA THR A 14 -11.74 -20.71 -34.42
C THR A 14 -11.90 -21.42 -33.08
N THR A 15 -11.81 -22.74 -33.07
CA THR A 15 -11.88 -23.57 -31.86
C THR A 15 -10.74 -23.27 -30.90
N GLY A 16 -9.51 -23.12 -31.40
CA GLY A 16 -8.36 -22.76 -30.57
C GLY A 16 -8.46 -21.35 -29.97
N LYS A 17 -9.03 -20.40 -30.70
CA LYS A 17 -9.29 -19.03 -30.19
C LYS A 17 -10.34 -19.02 -29.08
N GLN A 18 -11.41 -19.79 -29.23
CA GLN A 18 -12.42 -19.98 -28.19
C GLN A 18 -11.81 -20.65 -26.95
N PHE A 19 -11.02 -21.71 -27.15
CA PHE A 19 -10.30 -22.37 -26.05
C PHE A 19 -9.38 -21.40 -25.29
N SER A 20 -8.61 -20.57 -26.00
CA SER A 20 -7.76 -19.54 -25.37
C SER A 20 -8.57 -18.50 -24.60
N LEU A 21 -9.74 -18.10 -25.10
CA LEU A 21 -10.64 -17.18 -24.39
C LEU A 21 -11.12 -17.80 -23.07
N TYR A 22 -11.65 -19.02 -23.11
CA TYR A 22 -12.14 -19.71 -21.92
C TYR A 22 -11.01 -19.99 -20.92
N SER A 23 -9.85 -20.42 -21.40
CA SER A 23 -8.66 -20.64 -20.57
C SER A 23 -8.21 -19.35 -19.88
N THR A 24 -8.17 -18.24 -20.62
CA THR A 24 -7.83 -16.93 -20.05
C THR A 24 -8.87 -16.50 -19.03
N GLY A 25 -10.17 -16.67 -19.32
CA GLY A 25 -11.26 -16.38 -18.40
C GLY A 25 -11.13 -17.18 -17.10
N PHE A 26 -10.85 -18.48 -17.20
CA PHE A 26 -10.61 -19.35 -16.05
C PHE A 26 -9.40 -18.88 -15.22
N VAL A 27 -8.28 -18.55 -15.86
CA VAL A 27 -7.09 -18.03 -15.16
C VAL A 27 -7.37 -16.68 -14.50
N ALA A 28 -8.14 -15.80 -15.14
CA ALA A 28 -8.51 -14.50 -14.61
C ALA A 28 -9.43 -14.62 -13.37
N LEU A 29 -10.39 -15.56 -13.40
CA LEU A 29 -11.23 -15.90 -12.26
C LEU A 29 -10.44 -16.55 -11.13
N GLY A 30 -9.51 -17.46 -11.46
CA GLY A 30 -8.61 -18.07 -10.48
C GLY A 30 -7.73 -17.03 -9.79
N ALA A 31 -7.19 -16.07 -10.54
CA ALA A 31 -6.39 -14.97 -9.99
C ALA A 31 -7.19 -14.08 -9.03
N PHE A 32 -8.47 -13.84 -9.33
CA PHE A 32 -9.39 -13.15 -8.41
C PHE A 32 -9.59 -13.97 -7.13
N ALA A 33 -9.97 -15.24 -7.27
CA ALA A 33 -10.29 -16.13 -6.16
C ALA A 33 -9.12 -16.29 -5.19
N VAL A 34 -7.89 -16.46 -5.70
CA VAL A 34 -6.67 -16.58 -4.88
C VAL A 34 -6.43 -15.35 -4.00
N LYS A 35 -6.81 -14.15 -4.46
CA LYS A 35 -6.66 -12.91 -3.70
C LYS A 35 -7.85 -12.59 -2.80
N TYR A 36 -9.06 -12.94 -3.23
CA TYR A 36 -10.29 -12.57 -2.55
C TYR A 36 -10.70 -13.58 -1.47
N PHE A 37 -10.57 -14.88 -1.73
CA PHE A 37 -11.07 -15.94 -0.84
C PHE A 37 -10.37 -16.04 0.52
N PRO A 38 -9.03 -15.85 0.63
CA PRO A 38 -8.35 -15.85 1.93
C PRO A 38 -8.84 -14.75 2.88
N HIS A 39 -9.41 -13.68 2.33
CA HIS A 39 -9.94 -12.55 3.07
C HIS A 39 -11.47 -12.58 3.22
N THR A 40 -12.12 -13.66 2.76
CA THR A 40 -13.57 -13.84 2.84
C THR A 40 -13.89 -15.22 3.39
N PHE A 41 -14.08 -16.21 2.52
CA PHE A 41 -14.50 -17.57 2.90
C PHE A 41 -13.46 -18.33 3.74
N PHE A 42 -12.17 -18.09 3.53
CA PHE A 42 -11.08 -18.78 4.22
C PHE A 42 -10.37 -17.89 5.24
N SER A 43 -11.03 -16.85 5.74
CA SER A 43 -10.46 -15.94 6.75
C SER A 43 -10.07 -16.69 8.03
N GLN A 44 -10.86 -17.68 8.44
CA GLN A 44 -10.59 -18.50 9.62
C GLN A 44 -9.39 -19.44 9.42
N ASN A 45 -9.29 -20.13 8.29
CA ASN A 45 -8.11 -20.96 7.97
C ASN A 45 -6.85 -20.10 7.87
N TYR A 46 -6.98 -18.88 7.34
CA TYR A 46 -5.86 -17.95 7.31
C TYR A 46 -5.47 -17.52 8.72
N ARG A 47 -6.44 -17.21 9.61
CA ARG A 47 -6.18 -16.97 11.03
C ARG A 47 -5.43 -18.14 11.67
N GLU A 48 -5.88 -19.37 11.48
CA GLU A 48 -5.22 -20.55 12.04
C GLU A 48 -3.75 -20.66 11.63
N PHE A 49 -3.39 -20.18 10.43
CA PHE A 49 -2.02 -20.15 9.95
C PHE A 49 -1.16 -19.05 10.60
N VAL A 50 -1.72 -17.88 10.92
CA VAL A 50 -0.95 -16.75 11.48
C VAL A 50 -1.04 -16.65 13.01
N ALA A 51 -2.02 -17.32 13.62
CA ALA A 51 -2.28 -17.26 15.05
C ALA A 51 -1.06 -17.72 15.87
N CYS A 52 -0.94 -17.16 17.07
CA CYS A 52 0.07 -17.55 18.04
C CYS A 52 -0.40 -18.78 18.82
N TYR A 53 0.36 -19.87 18.75
CA TYR A 53 0.11 -21.08 19.52
C TYR A 53 1.15 -21.24 20.61
N LYS A 54 0.70 -21.64 21.80
CA LYS A 54 1.55 -22.11 22.88
C LYS A 54 1.07 -23.49 23.29
N ASP A 55 1.98 -24.46 23.27
CA ASP A 55 1.68 -25.87 23.61
C ASP A 55 0.51 -26.47 22.78
N GLY A 56 0.40 -26.07 21.50
CA GLY A 56 -0.66 -26.54 20.60
C GLY A 56 -2.01 -25.85 20.77
N ILE A 57 -2.12 -24.87 21.68
CA ILE A 57 -3.36 -24.12 21.94
C ILE A 57 -3.19 -22.67 21.50
N GLU A 58 -4.20 -22.12 20.82
CA GLU A 58 -4.22 -20.70 20.44
C GLU A 58 -4.16 -19.82 21.69
N LYS A 59 -3.21 -18.88 21.72
CA LYS A 59 -3.06 -17.95 22.83
C LYS A 59 -4.25 -17.00 22.87
N ARG A 60 -5.01 -17.02 23.97
CA ARG A 60 -6.13 -16.09 24.19
C ARG A 60 -5.62 -14.66 24.31
N VAL A 61 -6.43 -13.72 23.82
CA VAL A 61 -6.17 -12.29 23.95
C VAL A 61 -6.32 -11.90 25.43
N PRO A 62 -5.29 -11.31 26.06
CA PRO A 62 -5.37 -10.81 27.44
C PRO A 62 -6.44 -9.72 27.61
N ASP A 63 -7.09 -9.66 28.76
CA ASP A 63 -8.18 -8.71 29.05
C ASP A 63 -7.74 -7.24 28.89
N ALA A 64 -6.50 -6.92 29.25
CA ALA A 64 -5.94 -5.57 29.07
C ALA A 64 -5.89 -5.15 27.60
N ILE A 65 -5.54 -6.08 26.69
CA ILE A 65 -5.51 -5.83 25.26
C ILE A 65 -6.93 -5.77 24.71
N MET A 66 -7.84 -6.61 25.20
CA MET A 66 -9.25 -6.59 24.82
C MET A 66 -9.90 -5.23 25.16
N LYS A 67 -9.63 -4.69 26.35
CA LYS A 67 -10.08 -3.35 26.75
C LYS A 67 -9.53 -2.25 25.83
N ARG A 68 -8.25 -2.30 25.46
CA ARG A 68 -7.63 -1.35 24.51
C ARG A 68 -8.25 -1.47 23.13
N PHE A 69 -8.64 -2.68 22.72
CA PHE A 69 -9.35 -2.94 21.47
C PHE A 69 -10.75 -2.33 21.47
N GLU A 70 -11.52 -2.50 22.54
CA GLU A 70 -12.84 -1.84 22.71
C GLU A 70 -12.72 -0.31 22.66
N ILE A 71 -11.73 0.26 23.37
CA ILE A 71 -11.43 1.70 23.30
C ILE A 71 -11.15 2.15 21.85
N ALA A 72 -10.38 1.36 21.09
CA ALA A 72 -10.12 1.66 19.69
C ALA A 72 -11.39 1.62 18.81
N GLN A 73 -12.31 0.69 19.08
CA GLN A 73 -13.61 0.64 18.40
C GLN A 73 -14.48 1.87 18.73
N ASP A 74 -14.46 2.32 19.99
CA ASP A 74 -15.22 3.48 20.45
C ASP A 74 -14.68 4.79 19.87
N ILE A 75 -13.36 4.93 19.78
CA ILE A 75 -12.70 6.09 19.15
C ILE A 75 -13.11 6.23 17.67
N LEU A 76 -13.21 5.10 16.96
CA LEU A 76 -13.66 5.09 15.57
C LEU A 76 -15.17 5.19 15.41
N LYS A 77 -15.93 5.17 16.51
CA LYS A 77 -17.39 5.20 16.53
C LYS A 77 -17.99 4.14 15.60
N LEU A 78 -17.44 2.92 15.66
CA LEU A 78 -17.93 1.79 14.87
C LEU A 78 -19.39 1.49 15.23
N SER A 79 -20.18 1.14 14.22
CA SER A 79 -21.54 0.63 14.42
C SER A 79 -21.52 -0.70 15.19
N ASP A 80 -22.60 -1.04 15.89
CA ASP A 80 -22.72 -2.32 16.61
C ASP A 80 -22.52 -3.52 15.67
N TYR A 81 -22.96 -3.38 14.42
CA TYR A 81 -22.71 -4.37 13.38
C TYR A 81 -21.21 -4.57 13.12
N GLU A 82 -20.45 -3.49 12.93
CA GLU A 82 -19.01 -3.56 12.69
C GLU A 82 -18.25 -4.09 13.89
N LYS A 83 -18.65 -3.71 15.11
CA LYS A 83 -18.05 -4.24 16.36
C LYS A 83 -18.22 -5.75 16.47
N ASN A 84 -19.42 -6.26 16.20
CA ASN A 84 -19.74 -7.69 16.26
C ASN A 84 -19.04 -8.52 15.16
N HIS A 85 -18.71 -7.90 14.02
CA HIS A 85 -18.02 -8.56 12.91
C HIS A 85 -16.51 -8.36 12.94
N MET A 86 -15.97 -7.73 13.99
CA MET A 86 -14.53 -7.56 14.19
C MET A 86 -14.07 -8.34 15.41
N SER A 87 -13.13 -9.27 15.21
CA SER A 87 -12.56 -10.03 16.34
C SER A 87 -11.04 -9.91 16.41
N PRO A 88 -10.48 -9.64 17.61
CA PRO A 88 -9.05 -9.68 17.82
C PRO A 88 -8.57 -11.11 18.05
N PHE A 89 -7.34 -11.41 17.64
CA PHE A 89 -6.64 -12.67 17.96
C PHE A 89 -5.14 -12.40 18.13
N MET A 90 -4.42 -13.29 18.81
CA MET A 90 -2.97 -13.15 18.98
C MET A 90 -2.22 -13.66 17.74
N VAL A 91 -1.29 -12.88 17.20
CA VAL A 91 -0.49 -13.24 16.02
C VAL A 91 0.95 -13.53 16.40
N THR A 92 1.59 -14.46 15.69
CA THR A 92 3.03 -14.71 15.81
C THR A 92 3.82 -13.60 15.12
N GLY A 93 4.76 -12.97 15.83
CA GLY A 93 5.63 -11.92 15.31
C GLY A 93 5.50 -10.61 16.08
N PHE A 94 6.04 -9.53 15.49
CA PHE A 94 6.09 -8.20 16.10
C PHE A 94 5.20 -7.16 15.43
N ASP A 95 4.55 -7.53 14.33
CA ASP A 95 3.74 -6.62 13.53
C ASP A 95 2.27 -6.99 13.62
N THR A 96 1.43 -5.96 13.65
CA THR A 96 -0.02 -6.12 13.58
C THR A 96 -0.42 -6.61 12.19
N VAL A 97 -1.38 -7.52 12.15
CA VAL A 97 -1.93 -8.08 10.91
C VAL A 97 -3.42 -7.82 10.88
N HIS A 98 -3.98 -7.50 9.73
CA HIS A 98 -5.41 -7.45 9.53
C HIS A 98 -5.82 -8.42 8.43
N ILE A 99 -6.93 -9.11 8.64
CA ILE A 99 -7.47 -10.12 7.73
C ILE A 99 -8.94 -9.78 7.47
N GLY A 100 -9.33 -9.75 6.21
CA GLY A 100 -10.71 -9.47 5.83
C GLY A 100 -11.02 -7.98 5.78
N SER A 101 -12.30 -7.64 5.72
CA SER A 101 -12.78 -6.27 5.60
C SER A 101 -14.12 -6.13 6.27
N LEU A 102 -14.37 -4.97 6.88
CA LEU A 102 -15.67 -4.65 7.50
C LEU A 102 -16.79 -4.43 6.46
N LYS A 103 -16.43 -4.21 5.19
CA LYS A 103 -17.40 -4.00 4.12
C LYS A 103 -17.96 -5.29 3.53
N VAL A 104 -17.35 -6.44 3.86
CA VAL A 104 -17.84 -7.75 3.46
C VAL A 104 -18.50 -8.47 4.63
N ARG A 105 -19.50 -9.30 4.35
CA ARG A 105 -20.28 -10.02 5.39
C ARG A 105 -19.47 -11.09 6.14
N PHE A 106 -18.26 -11.40 5.69
CA PHE A 106 -17.40 -12.43 6.26
C PHE A 106 -16.60 -11.96 7.49
N GLY A 107 -16.76 -10.69 7.85
CA GLY A 107 -16.10 -10.09 9.02
C GLY A 107 -14.64 -9.73 8.80
N ALA A 108 -14.04 -9.24 9.87
CA ALA A 108 -12.68 -8.76 9.94
C ALA A 108 -11.98 -9.30 11.18
N LEU A 109 -10.72 -9.69 11.02
CA LEU A 109 -9.88 -10.19 12.11
C LEU A 109 -8.68 -9.27 12.28
N THR A 110 -8.37 -8.90 13.51
CA THR A 110 -7.21 -8.08 13.86
C THR A 110 -6.22 -8.92 14.65
N GLY A 111 -5.10 -9.26 14.02
CA GLY A 111 -3.98 -9.96 14.63
C GLY A 111 -3.13 -9.01 15.46
N ILE A 112 -3.10 -9.25 16.77
CA ILE A 112 -2.37 -8.45 17.77
C ILE A 112 -1.11 -9.22 18.17
N PRO A 113 0.09 -8.65 17.95
CA PRO A 113 1.32 -9.36 18.23
C PRO A 113 1.58 -9.46 19.74
N THR A 114 2.36 -10.46 20.13
CA THR A 114 2.64 -10.75 21.55
C THR A 114 3.35 -9.61 22.28
N ASN A 115 4.00 -8.69 21.56
CA ASN A 115 4.65 -7.53 22.17
C ASN A 115 3.68 -6.51 22.78
N PHE A 116 2.39 -6.56 22.45
CA PHE A 116 1.38 -5.72 23.12
C PHE A 116 1.15 -6.13 24.58
N SER A 117 1.57 -7.34 24.95
CA SER A 117 1.51 -7.83 26.33
C SER A 117 2.68 -7.37 27.20
N TYR A 118 3.75 -6.79 26.62
CA TYR A 118 4.90 -6.34 27.38
C TYR A 118 4.69 -4.91 27.89
N THR A 119 4.84 -4.72 29.20
CA THR A 119 4.81 -3.41 29.85
C THR A 119 6.22 -2.88 30.07
N GLU A 120 7.14 -3.78 30.40
CA GLU A 120 8.54 -3.46 30.67
C GLU A 120 9.51 -4.33 29.85
N PRO A 121 10.74 -3.83 29.59
CA PRO A 121 11.79 -4.60 28.90
C PRO A 121 12.10 -5.96 29.54
N CYS A 122 11.97 -6.06 30.86
CA CYS A 122 12.27 -7.27 31.63
C CYS A 122 11.24 -8.40 31.41
N GLU A 123 10.01 -8.07 30.99
CA GLU A 123 8.93 -9.02 30.74
C GLU A 123 9.04 -9.71 29.37
N ILE A 124 9.98 -9.26 28.53
CA ILE A 124 10.19 -9.81 27.19
C ILE A 124 10.71 -11.25 27.32
N ASP A 125 10.03 -12.18 26.66
CA ASP A 125 10.45 -13.57 26.56
C ASP A 125 11.64 -13.71 25.59
N LYS A 126 12.83 -13.34 26.10
CA LYS A 126 14.09 -13.29 25.37
C LYS A 126 14.53 -14.65 24.80
N ALA A 127 14.08 -15.75 25.40
CA ALA A 127 14.46 -17.11 25.01
C ALA A 127 13.70 -17.60 23.77
N ASN A 128 12.43 -17.20 23.63
CA ASN A 128 11.57 -17.65 22.53
C ASN A 128 11.63 -16.73 21.30
N ILE A 129 12.26 -15.56 21.40
CA ILE A 129 12.43 -14.65 20.28
C ILE A 129 13.65 -15.07 19.45
N MET A 130 13.39 -15.52 18.24
CA MET A 130 14.41 -15.85 17.24
C MET A 130 14.23 -15.02 15.98
N ILE A 131 15.32 -14.45 15.46
CA ILE A 131 15.34 -13.80 14.15
C ILE A 131 15.98 -14.77 13.17
N ARG A 132 15.23 -15.19 12.13
CA ARG A 132 15.69 -16.16 11.11
C ARG A 132 16.25 -17.45 11.71
N GLY A 133 15.62 -17.94 12.77
CA GLY A 133 16.02 -19.17 13.47
C GLY A 133 17.31 -19.03 14.30
N LYS A 134 17.82 -17.81 14.50
CA LYS A 134 18.97 -17.53 15.36
C LYS A 134 18.53 -16.82 16.63
N SER A 135 19.11 -17.22 17.75
CA SER A 135 18.98 -16.51 19.03
C SER A 135 19.64 -15.14 18.96
N ILE A 136 19.05 -14.16 19.63
CA ILE A 136 19.55 -12.78 19.66
C ILE A 136 20.52 -12.61 20.83
N ASP A 137 21.64 -11.93 20.58
CA ASP A 137 22.45 -11.39 21.67
C ASP A 137 21.81 -10.08 22.19
N TRP A 138 21.09 -10.20 23.30
CA TRP A 138 20.39 -9.09 23.95
C TRP A 138 21.34 -8.05 24.57
N ASN A 139 22.61 -8.41 24.83
CA ASN A 139 23.58 -7.48 25.40
C ASN A 139 24.22 -6.57 24.35
N SER A 140 24.13 -6.95 23.08
CA SER A 140 24.59 -6.14 21.95
C SER A 140 23.79 -4.83 21.83
N ASN A 141 24.38 -3.82 21.17
CA ASN A 141 23.69 -2.55 20.91
C ASN A 141 22.39 -2.75 20.10
N GLY A 142 22.40 -3.67 19.14
CA GLY A 142 21.20 -4.07 18.38
C GLY A 142 20.14 -4.73 19.26
N GLY A 143 20.56 -5.63 20.16
CA GLY A 143 19.67 -6.30 21.11
C GLY A 143 18.97 -5.33 22.05
N LYS A 144 19.72 -4.40 22.67
CA LYS A 144 19.16 -3.35 23.54
C LYS A 144 18.21 -2.41 22.80
N ARG A 145 18.56 -2.04 21.57
CA ARG A 145 17.71 -1.19 20.72
C ARG A 145 16.41 -1.92 20.36
N LEU A 146 16.49 -3.21 20.04
CA LEU A 146 15.32 -4.04 19.77
C LEU A 146 14.43 -4.12 21.01
N GLU A 147 15.00 -4.43 22.16
CA GLU A 147 14.31 -4.53 23.46
C GLU A 147 13.46 -3.29 23.76
N GLN A 148 14.06 -2.09 23.63
CA GLN A 148 13.36 -0.82 23.84
C GLN A 148 12.27 -0.53 22.80
N SER A 149 12.43 -1.02 21.57
CA SER A 149 11.47 -0.82 20.48
C SER A 149 10.25 -1.75 20.55
N LEU A 150 10.38 -2.90 21.24
CA LEU A 150 9.31 -3.88 21.38
C LEU A 150 8.25 -3.47 22.40
N VAL A 151 8.64 -2.72 23.43
CA VAL A 151 7.75 -2.24 24.48
C VAL A 151 6.97 -1.01 23.97
N LEU A 152 5.65 -1.14 23.85
CA LEU A 152 4.75 -0.07 23.40
C LEU A 152 3.96 0.50 24.57
N THR A 153 3.84 1.83 24.65
CA THR A 153 2.97 2.48 25.63
C THR A 153 1.51 2.27 25.28
N GLU A 154 0.58 2.44 26.23
CA GLU A 154 -0.85 2.21 25.99
C GLU A 154 -1.39 3.03 24.81
N ASP A 155 -1.03 4.31 24.72
CA ASP A 155 -1.42 5.19 23.60
C ASP A 155 -0.89 4.70 22.25
N GLU A 156 0.34 4.18 22.20
CA GLU A 156 0.95 3.65 20.98
C GLU A 156 0.27 2.36 20.54
N GLN A 157 -0.15 1.53 21.50
CA GLN A 157 -0.92 0.33 21.23
C GLN A 157 -2.31 0.67 20.70
N ILE A 158 -3.02 1.61 21.33
CA ILE A 158 -4.32 2.10 20.84
C ILE A 158 -4.15 2.70 19.44
N PHE A 159 -3.11 3.51 19.20
CA PHE A 159 -2.79 4.06 17.88
C PHE A 159 -2.63 2.94 16.84
N ALA A 160 -1.88 1.89 17.16
CA ALA A 160 -1.67 0.76 16.26
C ALA A 160 -2.98 0.01 15.96
N LEU A 161 -3.82 -0.23 16.96
CA LEU A 161 -5.11 -0.91 16.80
C LEU A 161 -6.06 -0.07 15.92
N VAL A 162 -6.20 1.23 16.22
CA VAL A 162 -7.01 2.14 15.42
C VAL A 162 -6.53 2.20 13.97
N ARG A 163 -5.21 2.22 13.75
CA ARG A 163 -4.63 2.18 12.40
C ARG A 163 -5.06 0.93 11.62
N GLU A 164 -5.02 -0.25 12.25
CA GLU A 164 -5.45 -1.50 11.59
C GLU A 164 -6.96 -1.52 11.35
N MET A 165 -7.77 -1.02 12.28
CA MET A 165 -9.22 -0.92 12.12
C MET A 165 -9.61 0.01 10.96
N ILE A 166 -8.94 1.15 10.81
CA ILE A 166 -9.11 2.04 9.66
C ILE A 166 -8.78 1.32 8.35
N GLN A 167 -7.73 0.50 8.35
CA GLN A 167 -7.32 -0.29 7.20
C GLN A 167 -8.30 -1.42 6.85
N LEU A 168 -9.04 -1.96 7.83
CA LEU A 168 -10.09 -2.96 7.63
C LEU A 168 -11.36 -2.37 7.00
N GLN A 169 -11.60 -1.06 7.17
CA GLN A 169 -12.69 -0.34 6.51
C GLN A 169 -12.42 -0.01 5.04
N ASP A 170 -11.19 -0.21 4.57
CA ASP A 170 -10.79 0.15 3.21
C ASP A 170 -11.18 -0.92 2.17
N ASP A 171 -11.47 -0.49 0.93
CA ASP A 171 -11.86 -1.35 -0.20
C ASP A 171 -10.68 -2.03 -0.90
N LYS A 172 -9.47 -1.87 -0.34
CA LYS A 172 -8.22 -2.34 -0.94
C LYS A 172 -8.24 -3.83 -1.28
N ILE A 173 -8.91 -4.68 -0.50
CA ILE A 173 -8.95 -6.13 -0.75
C ILE A 173 -9.68 -6.43 -2.06
N LEU A 174 -10.82 -5.79 -2.29
CA LEU A 174 -11.60 -5.95 -3.51
C LEU A 174 -10.80 -5.41 -4.71
N LEU A 175 -10.28 -4.19 -4.61
CA LEU A 175 -9.50 -3.56 -5.66
C LEU A 175 -8.27 -4.39 -6.06
N LYS A 176 -7.49 -4.86 -5.08
CA LYS A 176 -6.30 -5.70 -5.30
C LYS A 176 -6.65 -7.07 -5.89
N SER A 177 -7.87 -7.56 -5.70
CA SER A 177 -8.36 -8.80 -6.30
C SER A 177 -8.79 -8.58 -7.76
N ILE A 178 -9.33 -7.41 -8.10
CA ILE A 178 -9.76 -7.07 -9.47
C ILE A 178 -8.56 -6.77 -10.39
N TYR A 179 -7.50 -6.13 -9.90
CA TYR A 179 -6.35 -5.74 -10.72
C TYR A 179 -5.69 -6.89 -11.51
N PRO A 180 -5.39 -8.08 -10.94
CA PRO A 180 -4.80 -9.16 -11.73
C PRO A 180 -5.78 -9.67 -12.80
N THR A 181 -7.07 -9.80 -12.49
CA THR A 181 -8.12 -10.20 -13.43
C THR A 181 -8.21 -9.20 -14.60
N GLY A 182 -8.25 -7.91 -14.29
CA GLY A 182 -8.27 -6.85 -15.28
C GLY A 182 -7.02 -6.84 -16.16
N ALA A 183 -5.84 -7.09 -15.58
CA ALA A 183 -4.58 -7.14 -16.32
C ALA A 183 -4.52 -8.36 -17.28
N ILE A 184 -5.01 -9.52 -16.85
CA ILE A 184 -5.09 -10.73 -17.69
C ILE A 184 -6.09 -10.53 -18.83
N ALA A 185 -7.27 -9.98 -18.54
CA ALA A 185 -8.27 -9.67 -19.56
C ALA A 185 -7.75 -8.65 -20.58
N LEU A 186 -7.11 -7.57 -20.10
CA LEU A 186 -6.49 -6.56 -20.95
C LEU A 186 -5.40 -7.16 -21.83
N TYR A 187 -4.56 -8.04 -21.28
CA TYR A 187 -3.52 -8.73 -22.02
C TYR A 187 -4.10 -9.54 -23.20
N TYR A 188 -5.19 -10.27 -22.96
CA TYR A 188 -5.86 -11.02 -24.02
C TYR A 188 -6.49 -10.10 -25.08
N ILE A 189 -7.20 -9.05 -24.67
CA ILE A 189 -7.84 -8.10 -25.60
C ILE A 189 -6.78 -7.45 -26.50
N LEU A 190 -5.69 -6.94 -25.91
CA LEU A 190 -4.61 -6.31 -26.66
C LEU A 190 -3.89 -7.31 -27.57
N SER A 191 -3.57 -8.51 -27.06
CA SER A 191 -2.87 -9.52 -27.87
C SER A 191 -3.73 -10.01 -29.03
N SER A 192 -5.02 -10.26 -28.81
CA SER A 192 -5.99 -10.62 -29.85
C SER A 192 -6.15 -9.50 -30.89
N GLY A 193 -6.27 -8.24 -30.44
CA GLY A 193 -6.38 -7.09 -31.32
C GLY A 193 -5.15 -6.89 -32.21
N ILE A 194 -3.94 -7.02 -31.65
CA ILE A 194 -2.69 -6.94 -32.41
C ILE A 194 -2.57 -8.13 -33.37
N ASN A 195 -2.95 -9.33 -32.94
CA ASN A 195 -2.94 -10.51 -33.80
C ASN A 195 -3.79 -10.34 -35.05
N THR A 196 -5.00 -9.81 -34.90
CA THR A 196 -5.93 -9.55 -36.02
C THR A 196 -5.45 -8.39 -36.89
N LYS A 197 -4.95 -7.30 -36.29
CA LYS A 197 -4.53 -6.10 -37.04
C LYS A 197 -3.25 -6.31 -37.86
N PHE A 198 -2.29 -7.07 -37.32
CA PHE A 198 -0.99 -7.29 -37.97
C PHE A 198 -0.84 -8.68 -38.61
N ASN A 199 -1.91 -9.48 -38.61
CA ASN A 199 -1.91 -10.87 -39.09
C ASN A 199 -0.72 -11.67 -38.54
N LEU A 200 -0.47 -11.52 -37.23
CA LEU A 200 0.74 -12.05 -36.58
C LEU A 200 0.89 -13.56 -36.72
N PHE A 201 -0.20 -14.31 -36.92
CA PHE A 201 -0.15 -15.74 -37.14
C PHE A 201 0.72 -16.10 -38.35
N ILE A 202 0.64 -15.36 -39.46
CA ILE A 202 1.43 -15.65 -40.68
C ILE A 202 2.93 -15.33 -40.47
N ARG A 203 3.27 -14.48 -39.50
CA ARG A 203 4.63 -14.00 -39.23
C ARG A 203 5.46 -15.03 -38.44
N PRO A 204 6.82 -14.96 -38.49
CA PRO A 204 7.69 -15.85 -37.73
C PRO A 204 7.46 -15.72 -36.22
N LEU A 205 7.72 -16.81 -35.49
CA LEU A 205 7.43 -16.92 -34.05
C LEU A 205 8.14 -15.84 -33.22
N SER A 206 9.40 -15.53 -33.53
CA SER A 206 10.20 -14.52 -32.82
C SER A 206 9.49 -13.17 -32.79
N PHE A 207 8.95 -12.74 -33.93
CA PHE A 207 8.23 -11.47 -34.05
C PHE A 207 6.97 -11.45 -33.18
N ARG A 208 6.20 -12.54 -33.15
CA ARG A 208 5.01 -12.63 -32.29
C ARG A 208 5.37 -12.57 -30.82
N LEU A 209 6.41 -13.31 -30.42
CA LEU A 209 6.89 -13.33 -29.05
C LEU A 209 7.32 -11.94 -28.60
N SER A 210 7.99 -11.16 -29.46
CA SER A 210 8.33 -9.77 -29.16
C SER A 210 7.10 -8.92 -28.87
N PHE A 211 6.03 -9.01 -29.68
CA PHE A 211 4.79 -8.26 -29.41
C PHE A 211 4.10 -8.72 -28.13
N TYR A 212 4.00 -10.03 -27.89
CA TYR A 212 3.43 -10.57 -26.66
C TYR A 212 4.22 -10.16 -25.42
N MET A 213 5.55 -10.07 -25.51
CA MET A 213 6.40 -9.57 -24.44
C MET A 213 6.15 -8.08 -24.18
N ILE A 214 6.02 -7.26 -25.22
CA ILE A 214 5.70 -5.83 -25.07
C ILE A 214 4.35 -5.64 -24.40
N VAL A 215 3.31 -6.36 -24.85
CA VAL A 215 1.96 -6.31 -24.25
C VAL A 215 1.98 -6.84 -22.81
N GLY A 216 2.73 -7.91 -22.56
CA GLY A 216 2.89 -8.52 -21.24
C GLY A 216 3.53 -7.56 -20.24
N LEU A 217 4.66 -6.94 -20.61
CA LEU A 217 5.32 -5.93 -19.79
C LEU A 217 4.43 -4.70 -19.56
N PHE A 218 3.66 -4.28 -20.56
CA PHE A 218 2.71 -3.18 -20.42
C PHE A 218 1.60 -3.51 -19.41
N CYS A 219 0.95 -4.67 -19.54
CA CYS A 219 -0.10 -5.10 -18.62
C CYS A 219 0.43 -5.32 -17.20
N PHE A 220 1.62 -5.91 -17.07
CA PHE A 220 2.32 -6.05 -15.79
C PHE A 220 2.66 -4.69 -15.16
N GLY A 221 3.05 -3.71 -15.98
CA GLY A 221 3.28 -2.33 -15.57
C GLY A 221 2.01 -1.68 -15.00
N ILE A 222 0.88 -1.80 -15.70
CA ILE A 222 -0.43 -1.30 -15.24
C ILE A 222 -0.83 -1.98 -13.93
N TYR A 223 -0.80 -3.31 -13.89
CA TYR A 223 -1.09 -4.09 -12.68
C TYR A 223 -0.23 -3.63 -11.50
N SER A 224 1.06 -3.46 -11.74
CA SER A 224 2.00 -3.05 -10.71
C SER A 224 1.71 -1.65 -10.22
N PHE A 225 1.51 -0.71 -11.14
CA PHE A 225 1.17 0.67 -10.82
C PHE A 225 -0.13 0.79 -10.03
N LEU A 226 -1.20 0.12 -10.45
CA LEU A 226 -2.49 0.14 -9.74
C LEU A 226 -2.35 -0.40 -8.32
N ASN A 227 -1.65 -1.52 -8.14
CA ASN A 227 -1.45 -2.09 -6.80
C ASN A 227 -0.63 -1.16 -5.88
N ASP A 228 0.43 -0.53 -6.38
CA ASP A 228 1.27 0.36 -5.59
C ASP A 228 0.53 1.65 -5.26
N TYR A 229 -0.14 2.24 -6.25
CA TYR A 229 -0.93 3.45 -6.06
C TYR A 229 -2.00 3.25 -5.00
N THR A 230 -2.76 2.15 -5.08
CA THR A 230 -3.81 1.84 -4.12
C THR A 230 -3.24 1.63 -2.72
N GLN A 231 -2.11 0.96 -2.58
CA GLN A 231 -1.48 0.77 -1.27
C GLN A 231 -0.96 2.10 -0.69
N VAL A 232 -0.25 2.91 -1.48
CA VAL A 232 0.28 4.21 -1.04
C VAL A 232 -0.85 5.18 -0.70
N SER A 233 -1.91 5.21 -1.50
CA SER A 233 -3.10 6.01 -1.26
C SER A 233 -3.82 5.57 0.02
N ALA A 234 -3.96 4.26 0.24
CA ALA A 234 -4.57 3.71 1.45
C ALA A 234 -3.75 4.05 2.71
N ASP A 235 -2.42 3.92 2.66
CA ASP A 235 -1.52 4.26 3.76
C ASP A 235 -1.63 5.76 4.10
N GLY A 236 -1.61 6.62 3.07
CA GLY A 236 -1.74 8.07 3.24
C GLY A 236 -3.11 8.48 3.80
N ASN A 237 -4.19 7.89 3.30
CA ASN A 237 -5.55 8.15 3.82
C ASN A 237 -5.68 7.67 5.27
N THR A 238 -5.09 6.53 5.60
CA THR A 238 -5.06 6.02 6.98
C THR A 238 -4.35 7.00 7.92
N ASP A 239 -3.17 7.50 7.53
CA ASP A 239 -2.42 8.45 8.33
C ASP A 239 -3.15 9.79 8.49
N GLN A 240 -3.84 10.26 7.44
CA GLN A 240 -4.69 11.46 7.52
C GLN A 240 -5.86 11.26 8.49
N ARG A 241 -6.55 10.12 8.43
CA ARG A 241 -7.64 9.79 9.34
C ARG A 241 -7.17 9.71 10.79
N LEU A 242 -5.99 9.13 11.03
CA LEU A 242 -5.38 9.07 12.36
C LEU A 242 -5.02 10.45 12.90
N ALA A 243 -4.43 11.31 12.07
CA ALA A 243 -4.10 12.67 12.48
C ALA A 243 -5.36 13.51 12.80
N ALA A 244 -6.50 13.21 12.16
CA ALA A 244 -7.77 13.88 12.43
C ALA A 244 -8.40 13.51 13.79
N LEU A 245 -7.95 12.44 14.45
CA LEU A 245 -8.47 12.02 15.77
C LEU A 245 -7.98 12.91 16.91
N GLY A 246 -6.94 13.73 16.69
CA GLY A 246 -6.50 14.76 17.62
C GLY A 246 -5.01 14.70 17.98
N LYS A 247 -4.60 15.64 18.84
CA LYS A 247 -3.18 15.83 19.22
C LYS A 247 -2.55 14.58 19.84
N GLY A 248 -3.27 13.88 20.73
CA GLY A 248 -2.78 12.66 21.37
C GLY A 248 -2.41 11.56 20.36
N PHE A 249 -3.22 11.39 19.30
CA PHE A 249 -2.93 10.44 18.22
C PHE A 249 -1.73 10.83 17.37
N ILE A 250 -1.51 12.13 17.17
CA ILE A 250 -0.35 12.63 16.42
C ILE A 250 0.93 12.34 17.20
N GLU A 251 0.94 12.64 18.51
CA GLU A 251 2.09 12.35 19.38
C GLU A 251 2.35 10.85 19.50
N ALA A 252 1.30 10.05 19.69
CA ALA A 252 1.40 8.59 19.70
C ALA A 252 1.95 8.06 18.37
N GLY A 253 1.51 8.62 17.23
CA GLY A 253 2.00 8.27 15.90
C GLY A 253 3.50 8.52 15.72
N VAL A 254 4.02 9.67 16.18
CA VAL A 254 5.47 9.96 16.14
C VAL A 254 6.26 8.92 16.92
N ARG A 255 5.83 8.61 18.16
CA ARG A 255 6.54 7.63 19.01
C ARG A 255 6.43 6.21 18.46
N PHE A 256 5.25 5.82 18.01
CA PHE A 256 4.98 4.52 17.41
C PHE A 256 5.85 4.27 16.17
N TYR A 257 5.89 5.21 15.20
CA TYR A 257 6.73 5.03 14.02
C TYR A 257 8.22 5.11 14.34
N ALA A 258 8.63 5.90 15.34
CA ALA A 258 10.03 5.90 15.81
C ALA A 258 10.44 4.52 16.37
N LYS A 259 9.59 3.89 17.18
CA LYS A 259 9.82 2.53 17.68
C LYS A 259 9.84 1.51 16.55
N LEU A 260 8.93 1.59 15.59
CA LEU A 260 8.89 0.69 14.44
C LEU A 260 10.16 0.81 13.56
N LEU A 261 10.65 2.03 13.32
CA LEU A 261 11.91 2.26 12.61
C LEU A 261 13.11 1.72 13.40
N ASN A 262 13.14 1.95 14.72
CA ASN A 262 14.20 1.44 15.59
C ASN A 262 14.24 -0.09 15.64
N LYS A 263 13.06 -0.73 15.66
CA LYS A 263 12.92 -2.18 15.54
C LYS A 263 13.56 -2.69 14.25
N ASN A 264 13.22 -2.08 13.12
CA ASN A 264 13.73 -2.50 11.82
C ASN A 264 15.25 -2.30 11.69
N ILE A 265 15.78 -1.19 12.22
CA ILE A 265 17.24 -0.96 12.25
C ILE A 265 17.91 -1.98 13.16
N ALA A 266 17.35 -2.27 14.33
CA ALA A 266 17.89 -3.27 15.23
C ALA A 266 17.90 -4.68 14.60
N ILE A 267 16.84 -5.07 13.89
CA ILE A 267 16.78 -6.35 13.17
C ILE A 267 17.86 -6.40 12.07
N ARG A 268 18.06 -5.32 11.32
CA ARG A 268 19.15 -5.21 10.33
C ARG A 268 20.52 -5.38 10.98
N ASP A 269 20.79 -4.66 12.05
CA ASP A 269 22.07 -4.71 12.79
C ASP A 269 22.33 -6.11 13.36
N LEU A 270 21.30 -6.77 13.90
CA LEU A 270 21.40 -8.12 14.47
C LEU A 270 21.58 -9.21 13.40
N THR A 271 20.99 -9.01 12.22
CA THR A 271 21.05 -10.00 11.13
C THR A 271 22.29 -9.80 10.24
N ASN A 272 22.88 -8.61 10.26
CA ASN A 272 23.90 -8.16 9.31
C ASN A 272 23.45 -8.35 7.84
N ASP A 273 22.16 -8.13 7.58
CA ASP A 273 21.57 -8.27 6.24
C ASP A 273 20.82 -7.01 5.82
N ASP A 274 21.23 -6.49 4.67
CA ASP A 274 20.72 -5.27 4.06
C ASP A 274 19.56 -5.52 3.09
N SER A 275 19.18 -6.79 2.86
CA SER A 275 18.15 -7.16 1.89
C SER A 275 16.73 -6.82 2.34
N GLU A 276 16.47 -6.78 3.65
CA GLU A 276 15.12 -6.61 4.23
C GLU A 276 14.83 -5.18 4.70
N TYR A 277 15.82 -4.52 5.32
CA TYR A 277 15.70 -3.15 5.81
C TYR A 277 16.87 -2.28 5.37
N THR A 278 16.56 -1.02 5.07
CA THR A 278 17.53 0.06 4.84
C THR A 278 18.15 0.55 6.14
N ALA A 279 19.28 1.27 6.06
CA ALA A 279 19.95 1.86 7.23
C ALA A 279 19.06 2.82 8.04
N LEU A 280 18.01 3.37 7.42
CA LEU A 280 17.02 4.23 8.07
C LEU A 280 15.82 3.47 8.64
N GLY A 281 15.76 2.14 8.51
CA GLY A 281 14.67 1.30 9.01
C GLY A 281 13.47 1.14 8.08
N ASN A 282 13.52 1.65 6.84
CA ASN A 282 12.49 1.36 5.83
C ASN A 282 12.69 -0.03 5.23
N GLU A 283 11.61 -0.69 4.83
CA GLU A 283 11.66 -1.91 4.00
C GLU A 283 12.45 -1.65 2.71
N SER A 284 13.44 -2.49 2.42
CA SER A 284 14.18 -2.44 1.16
C SER A 284 13.44 -3.18 0.06
N PHE A 285 13.41 -2.57 -1.13
CA PHE A 285 12.81 -3.15 -2.32
C PHE A 285 13.80 -3.08 -3.47
N ILE A 286 13.93 -4.17 -4.22
CA ILE A 286 14.89 -4.25 -5.34
C ILE A 286 14.43 -3.39 -6.52
N ILE A 287 13.15 -3.50 -6.92
CA ILE A 287 12.64 -2.87 -8.16
C ILE A 287 11.41 -1.99 -7.88
N ARG A 288 10.60 -2.34 -6.87
CA ARG A 288 9.24 -1.80 -6.72
C ARG A 288 8.90 -1.51 -5.27
N ARG A 289 8.59 -0.25 -4.95
CA ARG A 289 8.15 0.17 -3.62
C ARG A 289 6.65 -0.09 -3.46
N LYS A 290 6.29 -1.06 -2.64
CA LYS A 290 4.90 -1.48 -2.46
C LYS A 290 4.12 -0.63 -1.48
N ARG A 291 4.79 0.08 -0.57
CA ARG A 291 4.20 0.79 0.57
C ARG A 291 4.82 2.16 0.76
N LEU A 292 4.13 3.02 1.49
CA LEU A 292 4.67 4.31 1.89
C LEU A 292 5.85 4.10 2.87
N PRO A 293 7.03 4.72 2.64
CA PRO A 293 8.16 4.57 3.55
C PRO A 293 7.81 5.01 4.97
N LEU A 294 8.22 4.22 5.96
CA LEU A 294 7.97 4.49 7.38
C LEU A 294 8.58 5.84 7.81
N THR A 295 9.73 6.21 7.26
CA THR A 295 10.34 7.54 7.50
C THR A 295 9.45 8.68 7.03
N LEU A 296 8.74 8.50 5.91
CA LEU A 296 7.81 9.51 5.39
C LEU A 296 6.55 9.59 6.24
N ARG A 297 6.04 8.45 6.72
CA ARG A 297 4.90 8.40 7.66
C ARG A 297 5.25 9.12 8.97
N LYS A 298 6.43 8.84 9.54
CA LYS A 298 6.91 9.57 10.73
C LYS A 298 7.01 11.08 10.46
N ALA A 299 7.62 11.48 9.35
CA ALA A 299 7.77 12.89 8.99
C ALA A 299 6.42 13.61 8.83
N PHE A 300 5.38 12.91 8.37
CA PHE A 300 4.02 13.43 8.30
C PHE A 300 3.46 13.79 9.68
N PHE A 301 3.57 12.89 10.66
CA PHE A 301 3.12 13.16 12.04
C PHE A 301 3.99 14.23 12.73
N ASP A 302 5.31 14.21 12.51
CA ASP A 302 6.22 15.25 13.01
C ASP A 302 5.85 16.64 12.49
N ALA A 303 5.51 16.76 11.19
CA ALA A 303 5.06 18.01 10.60
C ALA A 303 3.73 18.49 11.22
N LYS A 304 2.77 17.58 11.38
CA LYS A 304 1.48 17.88 12.01
C LYS A 304 1.60 18.32 13.46
N LEU A 305 2.50 17.70 14.21
CA LEU A 305 2.77 18.09 15.60
C LEU A 305 3.36 19.49 15.69
N LYS A 306 4.30 19.83 14.79
CA LYS A 306 4.87 21.18 14.71
C LYS A 306 3.82 22.23 14.34
N GLU A 307 2.95 21.93 13.38
CA GLU A 307 1.84 22.81 13.00
C GLU A 307 0.92 23.09 14.20
N LEU A 308 0.54 22.05 14.96
CA LEU A 308 -0.31 22.21 16.14
C LEU A 308 0.35 23.05 17.24
N ASN A 309 1.64 22.82 17.51
CA ASN A 309 2.36 23.58 18.53
C ASN A 309 2.55 25.05 18.13
N GLN A 310 2.67 25.35 16.83
CA GLN A 310 2.70 26.72 16.31
C GLN A 310 1.32 27.39 16.42
N VAL A 311 0.24 26.69 16.07
CA VAL A 311 -1.14 27.22 16.21
C VAL A 311 -1.49 27.50 17.66
N SER A 312 -1.06 26.66 18.61
CA SER A 312 -1.24 26.91 20.04
C SER A 312 -0.44 28.12 20.55
N ALA A 313 0.62 28.53 19.87
CA ALA A 313 1.41 29.71 20.21
C ALA A 313 0.82 31.02 19.62
N ASP A 314 0.07 30.95 18.51
CA ASP A 314 -0.42 32.12 17.75
C ASP A 314 -1.86 32.57 18.08
N GLY A 315 -2.58 31.92 19.00
CA GLY A 315 -3.79 32.44 19.65
C GLY A 315 -5.04 32.74 18.78
N ASN A 316 -5.05 32.49 17.47
CA ASN A 316 -6.19 32.79 16.58
C ASN A 316 -6.71 31.53 15.88
N THR A 317 -7.60 30.80 16.57
CA THR A 317 -7.88 29.38 16.32
C THR A 317 -9.00 29.13 15.29
N ASP A 318 -9.95 30.04 15.10
CA ASP A 318 -11.20 29.72 14.40
C ASP A 318 -11.15 29.94 12.88
N GLN A 319 -10.35 30.89 12.37
CA GLN A 319 -10.28 31.17 10.93
C GLN A 319 -9.37 30.21 10.14
N ARG A 320 -8.40 29.54 10.80
CA ARG A 320 -7.41 28.68 10.11
C ARG A 320 -7.85 27.22 10.00
N LEU A 321 -8.73 26.73 10.88
CA LEU A 321 -9.33 25.38 10.78
C LEU A 321 -10.16 25.18 9.52
N ALA A 322 -10.84 26.24 9.04
CA ALA A 322 -11.53 26.22 7.75
C ALA A 322 -10.56 26.25 6.54
N ALA A 323 -9.41 26.92 6.67
CA ALA A 323 -8.36 26.93 5.65
C ALA A 323 -7.54 25.62 5.60
N LEU A 324 -7.54 24.85 6.70
CA LEU A 324 -6.79 23.60 6.89
C LEU A 324 -7.30 22.43 6.02
N GLY A 325 -8.59 22.38 5.70
CA GLY A 325 -9.14 21.39 4.77
C GLY A 325 -8.71 21.63 3.32
N LYS A 326 -8.65 22.90 2.89
CA LYS A 326 -8.29 23.29 1.51
C LYS A 326 -6.79 23.19 1.23
N GLY A 327 -5.94 23.59 2.19
CA GLY A 327 -4.48 23.56 2.01
C GLY A 327 -3.90 22.15 1.88
N PHE A 328 -4.54 21.13 2.45
CA PHE A 328 -4.00 19.77 2.51
C PHE A 328 -4.17 18.99 1.19
N ILE A 329 -5.29 19.21 0.50
CA ILE A 329 -5.51 18.65 -0.84
C ILE A 329 -4.52 19.28 -1.83
N GLU A 330 -4.32 20.60 -1.76
CA GLU A 330 -3.30 21.28 -2.57
C GLU A 330 -1.87 20.85 -2.23
N ALA A 331 -1.54 20.68 -0.95
CA ALA A 331 -0.20 20.25 -0.52
C ALA A 331 0.09 18.80 -0.94
N GLY A 332 -0.91 17.91 -0.87
CA GLY A 332 -0.81 16.53 -1.34
C GLY A 332 -0.61 16.46 -2.86
N VAL A 333 -1.38 17.22 -3.63
CA VAL A 333 -1.24 17.33 -5.09
C VAL A 333 0.10 17.96 -5.47
N ARG A 334 0.54 19.02 -4.77
CA ARG A 334 1.86 19.65 -4.97
C ARG A 334 3.00 18.72 -4.57
N PHE A 335 2.86 17.92 -3.52
CA PHE A 335 3.88 16.94 -3.12
C PHE A 335 4.01 15.82 -4.14
N TYR A 336 2.88 15.29 -4.66
CA TYR A 336 2.90 14.31 -5.74
C TYR A 336 3.48 14.90 -7.05
N ALA A 337 3.13 16.14 -7.39
CA ALA A 337 3.72 16.87 -8.51
C ALA A 337 5.23 17.13 -8.32
N LYS A 338 5.67 17.41 -7.09
CA LYS A 338 7.08 17.61 -6.74
C LYS A 338 7.86 16.30 -6.76
N LEU A 339 7.26 15.17 -6.38
CA LEU A 339 7.85 13.82 -6.53
C LEU A 339 7.97 13.40 -8.00
N LEU A 340 6.97 13.70 -8.82
CA LEU A 340 7.02 13.52 -10.27
C LEU A 340 8.09 14.39 -10.93
N ASN A 341 8.19 15.67 -10.55
CA ASN A 341 9.22 16.58 -11.05
C ASN A 341 10.63 16.26 -10.52
N LYS A 342 10.77 15.75 -9.29
CA LYS A 342 12.08 15.34 -8.75
C LYS A 342 12.58 14.06 -9.42
N ASN A 343 11.67 13.15 -9.83
CA ASN A 343 12.02 12.01 -10.68
C ASN A 343 12.34 12.40 -12.14
N ILE A 344 11.92 13.59 -12.59
CA ILE A 344 12.35 14.17 -13.88
C ILE A 344 13.72 14.84 -13.71
N ALA A 345 13.93 15.61 -12.65
CA ALA A 345 15.20 16.28 -12.35
C ALA A 345 16.36 15.32 -12.03
N ILE A 346 16.09 14.18 -11.38
CA ILE A 346 17.09 13.11 -11.19
C ILE A 346 17.46 12.46 -12.54
N ARG A 347 16.56 12.50 -13.54
CA ARG A 347 16.81 11.99 -14.88
C ARG A 347 17.55 12.99 -15.78
N ASP A 348 17.35 14.28 -15.55
CA ASP A 348 18.09 15.35 -16.23
C ASP A 348 19.51 15.53 -15.65
N LEU A 349 19.73 15.21 -14.37
CA LEU A 349 21.08 15.18 -13.75
C LEU A 349 21.92 13.95 -14.14
N THR A 350 21.32 12.90 -14.69
CA THR A 350 22.04 11.73 -15.25
C THR A 350 22.38 11.89 -16.74
N ASN A 351 22.21 13.08 -17.29
CA ASN A 351 22.39 13.36 -18.71
C ASN A 351 23.30 14.59 -18.90
N ASP A 352 24.32 14.72 -18.04
CA ASP A 352 25.43 15.64 -18.27
C ASP A 352 26.51 14.89 -19.06
N ASP A 353 26.75 15.38 -20.26
CA ASP A 353 27.63 14.84 -21.29
C ASP A 353 29.11 15.07 -20.90
N SER A 354 29.68 14.25 -20.01
CA SER A 354 31.15 14.12 -19.91
C SER A 354 31.60 12.86 -19.16
N GLU A 355 31.71 11.75 -19.87
CA GLU A 355 32.76 10.71 -19.76
C GLU A 355 32.25 9.45 -20.48
N TYR A 356 33.16 8.66 -21.04
CA TYR A 356 32.94 7.54 -21.97
C TYR A 356 32.83 7.87 -23.46
N THR A 357 33.72 8.72 -23.96
CA THR A 357 34.43 8.38 -25.22
C THR A 357 35.58 7.43 -24.91
N ALA A 358 35.35 6.12 -25.08
CA ALA A 358 36.31 5.15 -25.64
C ALA A 358 35.83 3.72 -25.35
N LEU A 359 35.03 3.17 -26.26
CA LEU A 359 35.17 1.80 -26.82
C LEU A 359 33.95 1.48 -27.70
N GLY A 360 34.17 1.60 -29.00
CA GLY A 360 33.77 0.62 -30.01
C GLY A 360 32.31 0.18 -30.13
N ASN A 361 31.71 0.69 -31.20
CA ASN A 361 30.77 0.01 -32.12
C ASN A 361 29.26 -0.01 -31.81
N GLU A 362 28.58 0.80 -32.62
CA GLU A 362 27.29 0.63 -33.28
C GLU A 362 26.09 0.12 -32.46
N SER A 363 25.08 0.97 -32.28
CA SER A 363 23.72 0.70 -32.81
C SER A 363 22.66 1.79 -32.52
N PHE A 364 22.06 2.24 -33.63
CA PHE A 364 20.63 2.54 -33.85
C PHE A 364 19.85 3.46 -32.88
N ILE A 365 19.64 4.70 -33.34
CA ILE A 365 18.71 5.68 -32.78
C ILE A 365 17.29 5.45 -33.34
N ILE A 366 16.30 5.18 -32.47
CA ILE A 366 14.87 5.29 -32.80
C ILE A 366 14.28 6.49 -32.04
N ARG A 367 14.09 7.61 -32.74
CA ARG A 367 13.35 8.78 -32.22
C ARG A 367 11.85 8.46 -32.10
N ARG A 368 11.35 8.18 -30.89
CA ARG A 368 9.90 8.27 -30.62
C ARG A 368 9.52 9.72 -30.33
N LYS A 369 8.78 10.38 -31.24
CA LYS A 369 8.07 11.64 -30.95
C LYS A 369 7.12 11.44 -29.76
N ARG A 370 7.42 12.05 -28.61
CA ARG A 370 6.50 12.18 -27.47
C ARG A 370 5.61 13.41 -27.69
N LEU A 371 4.37 13.37 -27.18
CA LEU A 371 3.51 14.56 -27.13
C LEU A 371 4.25 15.72 -26.45
N PRO A 372 4.21 16.94 -27.01
CA PRO A 372 4.90 18.09 -26.46
C PRO A 372 4.38 18.42 -25.06
N LEU A 373 5.28 18.84 -24.18
CA LEU A 373 4.99 19.17 -22.78
C LEU A 373 3.80 20.13 -22.62
N THR A 374 3.59 21.01 -23.60
CA THR A 374 2.49 21.98 -23.66
C THR A 374 1.12 21.31 -23.67
N LEU A 375 0.93 20.22 -24.41
CA LEU A 375 -0.34 19.49 -24.48
C LEU A 375 -0.64 18.72 -23.17
N ARG A 376 0.40 18.24 -22.49
CA ARG A 376 0.23 17.57 -21.19
C ARG A 376 -0.11 18.58 -20.09
N LYS A 377 0.55 19.73 -20.09
CA LYS A 377 0.22 20.83 -19.17
C LYS A 377 -1.21 21.34 -19.40
N ALA A 378 -1.60 21.54 -20.66
CA ALA A 378 -2.97 21.95 -21.02
C ALA A 378 -4.04 20.94 -20.58
N PHE A 379 -3.75 19.64 -20.65
CA PHE A 379 -4.67 18.60 -20.16
C PHE A 379 -4.88 18.66 -18.64
N PHE A 380 -3.81 18.90 -17.87
CA PHE A 380 -3.92 19.04 -16.42
C PHE A 380 -4.55 20.37 -15.99
N ASP A 381 -4.24 21.46 -16.67
CA ASP A 381 -4.85 22.78 -16.42
C ASP A 381 -6.36 22.76 -16.74
N ALA A 382 -6.78 22.06 -17.80
CA ALA A 382 -8.20 21.86 -18.12
C ALA A 382 -8.93 21.08 -17.02
N LYS A 383 -8.32 20.02 -16.50
CA LYS A 383 -8.90 19.18 -15.45
C LYS A 383 -8.99 19.90 -14.09
N LEU A 384 -8.03 20.80 -13.81
CA LEU A 384 -8.08 21.70 -12.65
C LEU A 384 -9.22 22.74 -12.78
N LYS A 385 -9.48 23.23 -14.00
CA LYS A 385 -10.54 24.18 -14.27
C LYS A 385 -11.93 23.53 -14.13
N GLU A 386 -12.09 22.29 -14.56
CA GLU A 386 -13.32 21.50 -14.35
C GLU A 386 -13.61 21.28 -12.86
N LEU A 387 -12.59 20.94 -12.06
CA LEU A 387 -12.75 20.74 -10.62
C LEU A 387 -13.18 22.02 -9.88
N ASN A 388 -12.60 23.17 -10.26
CA ASN A 388 -12.97 24.46 -9.69
C ASN A 388 -14.37 24.93 -10.13
N GLN A 389 -14.84 24.50 -11.29
CA GLN A 389 -16.18 24.84 -11.79
C GLN A 389 -17.27 24.03 -11.06
N VAL A 390 -17.02 22.73 -10.81
CA VAL A 390 -17.89 21.87 -9.98
C VAL A 390 -17.96 22.37 -8.53
N GLU A 391 -16.87 22.95 -8.00
CA GLU A 391 -16.85 23.53 -6.65
C GLU A 391 -17.68 24.83 -6.55
N ASN A 392 -17.63 25.70 -7.57
CA ASN A 392 -18.41 26.94 -7.59
C ASN A 392 -19.92 26.71 -7.77
N GLU A 393 -20.32 25.69 -8.53
CA GLU A 393 -21.73 25.31 -8.67
C GLU A 393 -22.32 24.79 -7.36
N ASN A 394 -21.55 23.99 -6.59
CA ASN A 394 -21.96 23.49 -5.28
C ASN A 394 -22.08 24.60 -4.22
N ILE A 395 -21.23 25.64 -4.26
CA ILE A 395 -21.33 26.78 -3.35
C ILE A 395 -22.54 27.67 -3.69
N SER A 396 -22.89 27.81 -4.97
CA SER A 396 -24.05 28.58 -5.41
C SER A 396 -25.41 27.91 -5.08
N GLY A 397 -25.44 26.57 -5.00
CA GLY A 397 -26.62 25.81 -4.61
C GLY A 397 -26.95 25.90 -3.12
N VAL A 398 -25.93 26.04 -2.26
CA VAL A 398 -26.10 26.17 -0.81
C VAL A 398 -26.67 27.55 -0.43
N HIS A 399 -26.27 28.62 -1.11
CA HIS A 399 -26.78 29.98 -0.81
C HIS A 399 -28.18 30.31 -1.35
N LYS A 400 -28.78 29.45 -2.19
CA LYS A 400 -30.16 29.66 -2.68
C LYS A 400 -31.24 29.08 -1.75
N ASN A 401 -30.89 28.16 -0.85
CA ASN A 401 -31.86 27.55 0.07
C ASN A 401 -32.13 28.39 1.33
N ASP A 402 -31.30 29.38 1.64
CA ASP A 402 -31.48 30.26 2.81
C ASP A 402 -32.40 31.47 2.54
N LYS A 403 -32.99 31.60 1.35
CA LYS A 403 -33.91 32.70 0.99
C LYS A 403 -35.38 32.29 0.82
N PHE A 404 -35.75 31.09 1.26
CA PHE A 404 -37.14 30.61 1.17
C PHE A 404 -37.82 30.35 2.53
N ASN A 405 -37.18 30.72 3.64
CA ASN A 405 -37.77 30.71 4.98
C ASN A 405 -37.56 32.08 5.65
N GLU A 406 -38.26 33.10 5.16
CA GLU A 406 -38.65 34.30 5.91
C GLU A 406 -39.93 34.89 5.30
#